data_AF-A0A1G3BZL9-F1
#
_entry.id   AF-A0A1G3BZL9-F1
#
_cell.length_a   1.000
_cell.length_b   1.000
_cell.length_c   1.000
_cell.angle_alpha   90.00
_cell.angle_beta   90.00
_cell.angle_gamma   90.00
#
_symmetry.space_group_name_H-M   'P 1'
#
loop_
_entity.id
_entity.type
_entity.pdbx_description
1 polymer ?
#
loop_
_entity_poly.entity_id
_entity_poly.type
_entity_poly.pdbx_seq_one_letter_code
_entity_poly.pdbx_strand_id
1 'polypeptide(L)' 'MEEKTVIKKDMIINDVIKKYPKTITVFSNFKVDSCCGGGASIEKTAGMSGVDINALLKALNQAALAGNK' A
#
# COMPACT_ATOMS: atom_id res chain seq x y z
N MET A 1 12.76 4.49 20.23
CA MET A 1 11.84 3.55 19.55
C MET A 1 11.16 4.33 18.43
N GLU A 2 11.68 4.24 17.22
CA GLU A 2 11.06 4.88 16.06
C GLU A 2 10.23 3.82 15.36
N GLU A 3 8.95 3.74 15.74
CA GLU A 3 7.94 2.98 14.98
C GLU A 3 7.67 3.76 13.68
N LYS A 4 8.63 3.65 12.74
CA LYS A 4 8.48 4.22 11.40
C LYS A 4 7.37 3.45 10.72
N THR A 5 6.17 4.03 10.67
CA THR A 5 5.18 3.70 9.64
C THR A 5 5.90 3.78 8.29
N VAL A 6 6.23 2.62 7.74
CA VAL A 6 7.11 2.48 6.58
C VAL A 6 6.39 2.96 5.33
N ILE A 7 5.08 2.70 5.27
CA ILE A 7 4.24 3.02 4.12
C ILE A 7 3.28 4.15 4.50
N LYS A 8 3.35 5.25 3.74
CA LYS A 8 2.48 6.42 3.87
C LYS A 8 1.58 6.56 2.65
N LYS A 9 0.43 7.19 2.83
CA LYS A 9 -0.60 7.40 1.78
C LYS A 9 -0.14 8.23 0.57
N ASP A 10 0.85 9.09 0.80
CA ASP A 10 1.47 9.91 -0.25
C ASP A 10 2.44 9.11 -1.14
N MET A 11 2.85 7.92 -0.70
CA MET A 11 3.74 7.08 -1.49
C MET A 11 3.04 6.51 -2.73
N ILE A 12 3.84 6.30 -3.77
CA ILE A 12 3.39 5.68 -5.02
C ILE A 12 3.27 4.17 -4.83
N ILE A 13 2.13 3.61 -5.23
CA ILE A 13 1.83 2.17 -5.11
C ILE A 13 2.94 1.31 -5.72
N ASN A 14 3.37 1.62 -6.95
CA ASN A 14 4.42 0.87 -7.63
C ASN A 14 5.78 0.94 -6.91
N ASP A 15 6.14 2.07 -6.30
CA ASP A 15 7.37 2.20 -5.52
C ASP A 15 7.31 1.35 -4.24
N VAL A 16 6.15 1.34 -3.58
CA VAL A 16 5.89 0.52 -2.39
C VAL A 16 5.94 -0.96 -2.73
N ILE A 17 5.32 -1.40 -3.84
CA ILE A 17 5.38 -2.81 -4.30
C ILE A 17 6.81 -3.21 -4.64
N LYS A 18 7.57 -2.35 -5.32
CA LYS A 18 8.98 -2.61 -5.65
C LYS A 18 9.85 -2.76 -4.40
N LYS A 19 9.63 -1.94 -3.37
CA LYS A 19 10.34 -2.02 -2.08
C LYS A 19 9.86 -3.19 -1.22
N TYR A 20 8.56 -3.46 -1.24
CA TYR A 20 7.88 -4.44 -0.39
C TYR A 20 6.97 -5.32 -1.25
N PRO A 21 7.50 -6.34 -1.94
CA PRO A 21 6.72 -7.16 -2.86
C PRO A 21 5.52 -7.85 -2.18
N LYS A 22 5.59 -8.15 -0.87
CA LYS A 22 4.46 -8.71 -0.10
C LYS A 22 3.23 -7.79 -0.04
N THR A 23 3.41 -6.48 -0.24
CA THR A 23 2.28 -5.53 -0.26
C THR A 23 1.39 -5.69 -1.49
N ILE A 24 1.88 -6.34 -2.56
CA ILE A 24 1.07 -6.60 -3.77
C ILE A 24 -0.20 -7.40 -3.46
N THR A 25 -0.11 -8.35 -2.53
CA THR A 25 -1.24 -9.16 -2.08
C THR A 25 -2.26 -8.30 -1.37
N VAL A 26 -1.82 -7.31 -0.58
CA VAL A 26 -2.70 -6.35 0.07
C VAL A 26 -3.44 -5.53 -0.98
N PHE A 27 -2.73 -4.90 -1.91
CA PHE A 27 -3.37 -4.11 -2.97
C PHE A 27 -4.39 -4.93 -3.78
N SER A 28 -4.06 -6.18 -4.12
CA SER A 28 -5.01 -7.10 -4.79
C SER A 28 -6.25 -7.40 -3.93
N ASN A 29 -6.10 -7.61 -2.62
CA ASN A 29 -7.23 -7.84 -1.71
C ASN A 29 -8.17 -6.63 -1.65
N PHE A 30 -7.60 -5.43 -1.67
CA PHE A 30 -8.37 -4.18 -1.66
C PHE A 30 -8.91 -3.77 -3.04
N LYS A 31 -8.78 -4.63 -4.07
CA LYS A 31 -9.15 -4.33 -5.47
C LYS A 31 -8.52 -3.02 -5.98
N VAL A 32 -7.29 -2.77 -5.54
CA VAL A 32 -6.49 -1.65 -6.01
C VAL A 32 -5.66 -2.14 -7.19
N ASP A 33 -6.18 -1.96 -8.40
CA ASP A 33 -5.50 -2.35 -9.62
C ASP A 33 -4.32 -1.41 -9.92
N SER A 34 -3.11 -1.95 -9.78
CA SER A 34 -1.87 -1.27 -10.17
C SER A 34 -1.80 -0.98 -11.68
N CYS A 35 -2.68 -1.55 -12.49
CA CYS A 35 -2.75 -1.36 -13.94
C CYS A 35 -3.22 0.05 -14.33
N CYS A 36 -4.21 0.61 -13.63
CA CYS A 36 -4.71 1.97 -13.89
C CYS A 36 -4.29 2.97 -12.79
N GLY A 37 -4.00 2.48 -11.58
CA GLY A 37 -3.67 3.30 -10.41
C GLY A 37 -2.25 3.14 -9.86
N GLY A 38 -1.39 2.30 -10.45
CA GLY A 38 -0.07 1.97 -9.88
C GLY A 38 0.94 3.11 -9.90
N GLY A 39 0.79 4.05 -10.83
CA GLY A 39 1.60 5.27 -10.91
C GLY A 39 1.11 6.41 -10.02
N ALA A 40 0.01 6.23 -9.30
CA ALA A 40 -0.55 7.23 -8.40
C ALA A 40 -0.23 6.91 -6.93
N SER A 41 -0.40 7.93 -6.08
CA SER A 41 -0.31 7.79 -4.64
C SER A 41 -1.38 6.83 -4.11
N ILE A 42 -1.06 6.08 -3.06
CA ILE A 42 -1.99 5.16 -2.41
C ILE A 42 -3.31 5.88 -2.06
N GLU A 43 -3.25 7.10 -1.54
CA GLU A 43 -4.44 7.90 -1.21
C GLU A 43 -5.35 8.12 -2.42
N LYS A 44 -4.76 8.51 -3.56
CA LYS A 44 -5.51 8.87 -4.76
C LYS A 44 -6.23 7.67 -5.34
N THR A 45 -5.53 6.54 -5.43
CA THR A 45 -6.12 5.31 -5.95
C THR A 45 -7.14 4.73 -4.95
N ALA A 46 -6.87 4.76 -3.65
CA ALA A 46 -7.82 4.34 -2.64
C ALA A 46 -9.11 5.17 -2.68
N GLY A 47 -8.99 6.51 -2.79
CA GLY A 47 -10.13 7.41 -2.93
C GLY A 47 -10.93 7.16 -4.21
N MET A 48 -10.26 6.94 -5.35
CA MET A 48 -10.92 6.60 -6.62
C MET A 48 -11.68 5.27 -6.56
N SER A 49 -11.09 4.26 -5.90
CA SER A 49 -11.70 2.94 -5.74
C SER A 49 -12.73 2.86 -4.61
N GLY A 50 -12.92 3.94 -3.82
CA GLY A 50 -13.77 3.93 -2.62
C GLY A 50 -13.23 3.02 -1.51
N VAL A 51 -11.93 2.77 -1.50
CA VAL A 51 -11.23 1.95 -0.51
C VAL A 51 -10.89 2.79 0.71
N ASP A 52 -11.07 2.22 1.90
CA ASP A 52 -10.67 2.87 3.13
C ASP A 52 -9.14 2.93 3.25
N ILE A 53 -8.61 4.15 3.12
CA ILE A 53 -7.17 4.41 3.15
C ILE A 53 -6.54 3.99 4.47
N ASN A 54 -7.24 4.11 5.61
CA ASN A 54 -6.69 3.73 6.91
C ASN A 54 -6.54 2.21 7.01
N ALA A 55 -7.58 1.47 6.58
CA ALA A 55 -7.53 0.01 6.55
C ALA A 55 -6.42 -0.49 5.60
N LEU A 56 -6.31 0.12 4.41
CA LEU A 56 -5.28 -0.22 3.43
C LEU A 56 -3.87 0.05 3.98
N LEU A 57 -3.60 1.24 4.53
CA LEU A 57 -2.30 1.56 5.12
C LEU A 57 -1.92 0.62 6.24
N LYS A 58 -2.87 0.25 7.11
CA LYS A 58 -2.62 -0.68 8.21
C LYS A 58 -2.19 -2.04 7.67
N ALA A 59 -2.93 -2.59 6.71
CA ALA A 59 -2.61 -3.86 6.07
C ALA A 59 -1.26 -3.82 5.32
N LEU A 60 -0.98 -2.71 4.63
CA LEU A 60 0.30 -2.49 3.93
C LEU A 60 1.48 -2.49 4.91
N ASN A 61 1.37 -1.70 5.99
CA ASN A 61 2.42 -1.65 7.02
C ASN A 61 2.60 -3.02 7.69
N GLN A 62 1.53 -3.76 7.98
CA GLN A 62 1.63 -5.12 8.51
C GLN A 62 2.35 -6.06 7.52
N ALA A 63 2.01 -6.02 6.23
CA ALA A 63 2.65 -6.86 5.22
C ALA A 63 4.12 -6.52 5.01
N ALA A 64 4.48 -5.24 5.06
CA ALA A 64 5.86 -4.77 5.00
C ALA A 64 6.69 -5.28 6.20
N LEU A 65 6.12 -5.22 7.42
CA LEU A 65 6.75 -5.74 8.64
C LEU A 65 6.86 -7.27 8.63
N ALA A 66 5.86 -7.98 8.10
CA ALA A 66 5.86 -9.44 7.97
C ALA A 66 6.83 -9.96 6.88
N GLY A 67 7.44 -9.07 6.10
CA GLY A 67 8.48 -9.38 5.12
C GLY A 67 9.87 -9.66 5.70
N ASN A 68 10.10 -9.26 6.96
CA ASN A 68 11.44 -9.16 7.56
C ASN A 68 11.82 -10.33 8.50
N LYS A 69 11.23 -11.51 8.35
CA LYS A 69 11.55 -12.69 9.19
C LYS A 69 12.04 -13.86 8.36
#